data_AF-T1ACK8-F1
#
_entry.id   AF-T1ACK8-F1
#
_cell.length_a   1.000
_cell.length_b   1.000
_cell.length_c   1.000
_cell.angle_alpha   90.00
_cell.angle_beta   90.00
_cell.angle_gamma   90.00
#
_symmetry.space_group_name_H-M   'P 1'
#
loop_
_entity.id
_entity.type
_entity.pdbx_description
1 polymer ?
#
loop_
_entity_poly.entity_id
_entity_poly.type
_entity_poly.pdbx_seq_one_letter_code
_entity_poly.pdbx_strand_id
1 'polypeptide(L)'
;MIRKNYPDVIFKSESAKFNAVVEDIEGRNALGQPVLVGTASVSKSEVLSRLLSQKGIPHNVLNAKQHFREAEIVVQAGRLGGVTVATNMAGRGVDILLGGNPEGLALQDLSSRGIDPSDPANEPVVLETLAQFQQQCQVEGD
;
A
#
# COMPACT_ATOMS: atom_id res chain seq x y z
N MET A 1 -22.74 -5.35 1.62
CA MET A 1 -21.84 -4.32 1.09
C MET A 1 -22.00 -3.06 1.93
N ILE A 2 -20.97 -2.65 2.68
CA ILE A 2 -21.03 -1.52 3.64
C ILE A 2 -20.17 -0.31 3.22
N ARG A 3 -19.54 -0.38 2.04
CA ARG A 3 -18.65 0.67 1.52
C ARG A 3 -19.43 1.95 1.26
N LYS A 4 -18.96 3.07 1.81
CA LYS A 4 -19.49 4.41 1.53
C LYS A 4 -18.84 4.96 0.26
N ASN A 5 -19.66 5.32 -0.73
CA ASN A 5 -19.22 6.06 -1.91
C ASN A 5 -19.60 7.53 -1.73
N TYR A 6 -18.59 8.40 -1.63
CA TYR A 6 -18.80 9.84 -1.51
C TYR A 6 -19.03 10.47 -2.90
N PRO A 7 -19.75 11.60 -3.00
CA PRO A 7 -19.92 12.32 -4.26
C PRO A 7 -18.60 12.92 -4.77
N ASP A 8 -18.53 13.16 -6.08
CA ASP A 8 -17.35 13.76 -6.70
C ASP A 8 -17.12 15.20 -6.23
N VAL A 9 -15.84 15.56 -6.08
CA VAL A 9 -15.41 16.93 -5.76
C VAL A 9 -14.70 17.52 -6.98
N ILE A 10 -15.23 18.63 -7.51
CA ILE A 10 -14.74 19.26 -8.74
C ILE A 10 -14.02 20.56 -8.40
N PHE A 11 -12.83 20.73 -8.97
CA PHE A 11 -11.98 21.90 -8.76
C PHE A 11 -11.80 22.69 -10.07
N LYS A 12 -11.66 24.01 -9.94
CA LYS A 12 -11.44 24.91 -11.09
C LYS A 12 -10.10 24.67 -11.78
N SER A 13 -9.06 24.33 -11.02
CA SER A 13 -7.69 24.14 -11.52
C SER A 13 -7.12 22.79 -11.09
N GLU A 14 -6.20 22.26 -11.89
CA GLU A 14 -5.54 21.00 -11.59
C GLU A 14 -4.62 21.10 -10.36
N SER A 15 -3.98 22.25 -10.14
CA SER A 15 -3.20 22.50 -8.93
C SER A 15 -4.06 22.48 -7.66
N ALA A 16 -5.23 23.12 -7.68
CA ALA A 16 -6.16 23.08 -6.55
C ALA A 16 -6.63 21.64 -6.26
N LYS A 17 -6.93 20.87 -7.30
CA LYS A 17 -7.28 19.45 -7.18
C LYS A 17 -6.16 18.64 -6.52
N PHE A 18 -4.92 18.75 -7.02
CA PHE A 18 -3.80 17.99 -6.47
C PHE A 18 -3.47 18.36 -5.03
N ASN A 19 -3.51 19.66 -4.69
CA ASN A 19 -3.29 20.11 -3.32
C ASN A 19 -4.36 19.54 -2.38
N ALA A 20 -5.64 19.61 -2.77
CA ALA A 20 -6.73 19.04 -1.98
C ALA A 20 -6.62 17.51 -1.81
N VAL A 21 -6.20 16.79 -2.85
CA VAL A 21 -5.94 15.34 -2.78
C VAL A 21 -4.80 15.04 -1.80
N VAL A 22 -3.70 15.80 -1.86
CA VAL A 22 -2.56 15.61 -0.95
C VAL A 22 -2.94 15.90 0.50
N GLU A 23 -3.74 16.95 0.75
CA GLU A 23 -4.25 17.27 2.09
C GLU A 23 -5.18 16.16 2.65
N ASP A 24 -6.06 15.59 1.82
CA ASP A 24 -6.91 14.46 2.24
C ASP A 24 -6.06 13.21 2.55
N ILE A 25 -5.05 12.92 1.72
CA ILE A 25 -4.12 11.81 1.97
C ILE A 25 -3.34 12.04 3.26
N GLU A 26 -2.82 13.25 3.49
CA GLU A 26 -2.09 13.63 4.71
C GLU A 26 -2.94 13.39 5.96
N GLY A 27 -4.20 13.86 5.95
CA GLY A 27 -5.13 13.65 7.05
C GLY A 27 -5.44 12.17 7.31
N ARG A 28 -5.69 11.37 6.27
CA ARG A 28 -5.96 9.93 6.39
C ARG A 28 -4.74 9.15 6.86
N ASN A 29 -3.58 9.46 6.29
CA ASN A 29 -2.31 8.83 6.64
C ASN A 29 -1.94 9.11 8.11
N ALA A 30 -2.15 10.34 8.59
CA ALA A 30 -1.94 10.69 9.99
C ALA A 30 -2.86 9.91 10.95
N LEU A 31 -4.06 9.52 10.50
CA LEU A 31 -4.98 8.66 11.23
C LEU A 31 -4.70 7.16 11.05
N GLY A 32 -3.69 6.79 10.26
CA GLY A 32 -3.34 5.40 9.96
C GLY A 32 -4.22 4.73 8.91
N GLN A 33 -5.15 5.44 8.26
CA GLN A 33 -6.02 4.85 7.25
C GLN A 33 -5.24 4.55 5.95
N PRO A 34 -5.29 3.31 5.41
CA PRO A 34 -4.69 3.01 4.10
C PRO A 34 -5.41 3.75 2.97
N VAL A 35 -4.65 4.25 2.00
CA VAL A 35 -5.14 5.04 0.86
C VAL A 35 -4.61 4.51 -0.46
N LEU A 36 -5.52 4.20 -1.39
CA LEU A 36 -5.22 3.91 -2.79
C LEU A 36 -5.67 5.09 -3.67
N VAL A 37 -4.76 5.66 -4.46
CA VAL A 37 -5.05 6.77 -5.36
C VAL A 37 -4.93 6.34 -6.81
N GLY A 38 -6.02 6.45 -7.56
CA GLY A 38 -6.02 6.18 -9.01
C GLY A 38 -5.68 7.43 -9.82
N THR A 39 -4.74 7.31 -10.77
CA THR A 39 -4.46 8.37 -11.76
C THR A 39 -4.70 7.87 -13.18
N ALA A 40 -4.97 8.79 -14.11
CA ALA A 40 -5.20 8.46 -15.52
C ALA A 40 -3.91 8.30 -16.35
N SER A 41 -2.76 8.75 -15.84
CA SER A 41 -1.51 8.73 -16.60
C SER A 41 -0.30 8.66 -15.67
N VAL A 42 0.80 8.06 -16.17
CA VAL A 42 2.06 7.95 -15.42
C VAL A 42 2.57 9.35 -15.04
N SER A 43 2.46 10.33 -15.94
CA SER A 43 2.84 11.72 -15.66
C SER A 43 2.11 12.31 -14.45
N LYS A 44 0.82 12.00 -14.26
CA LYS A 44 0.05 12.47 -13.10
C LYS A 44 0.44 11.73 -11.83
N SER A 45 0.77 10.44 -11.91
CA SER A 45 1.32 9.68 -10.79
C SER A 45 2.64 10.28 -10.31
N GLU A 46 3.54 10.65 -11.22
CA GLU A 46 4.81 11.30 -10.90
C GLU A 46 4.63 12.67 -10.25
N VAL A 47 3.68 13.48 -10.74
CA VAL A 47 3.34 14.77 -10.11
C VAL A 47 2.85 14.57 -8.69
N LEU A 48 1.89 13.66 -8.48
CA LEU A 48 1.37 13.36 -7.14
C LEU A 48 2.46 12.80 -6.22
N SER A 49 3.29 11.90 -6.72
CA SER A 49 4.42 11.31 -5.98
C SER A 49 5.39 12.37 -5.46
N ARG A 50 5.71 13.38 -6.28
CA ARG A 50 6.55 14.51 -5.84
C ARG A 50 5.90 15.33 -4.75
N LEU A 51 4.60 15.61 -4.85
CA LEU A 51 3.87 16.37 -3.83
C LEU A 51 3.80 15.61 -2.50
N LEU A 52 3.54 14.30 -2.56
CA LEU A 52 3.55 13.43 -1.37
C LEU A 52 4.96 13.37 -0.74
N SER A 53 6.00 13.29 -1.56
CA SER A 53 7.40 13.31 -1.11
C SER A 53 7.75 14.64 -0.41
N GLN A 54 7.29 15.78 -0.95
CA GLN A 54 7.49 17.10 -0.33
C GLN A 54 6.81 17.22 1.04
N LYS A 55 5.70 16.49 1.24
CA LYS A 55 5.00 16.38 2.52
C LYS A 55 5.58 15.31 3.45
N GLY A 56 6.60 14.57 3.01
CA GLY A 56 7.21 13.50 3.79
C GLY A 56 6.33 12.25 3.94
N ILE A 57 5.34 12.05 3.06
CA ILE A 57 4.42 10.90 3.10
C ILE A 57 5.05 9.74 2.33
N PRO A 58 5.43 8.62 2.99
CA PRO A 58 5.92 7.43 2.30
C PRO A 58 4.81 6.83 1.43
N HIS A 59 5.12 6.51 0.18
CA HIS A 59 4.14 5.96 -0.75
C HIS A 59 4.80 5.09 -1.82
N ASN A 60 4.00 4.22 -2.43
CA ASN A 60 4.39 3.42 -3.59
C ASN A 60 3.72 3.92 -4.86
N VAL A 61 4.39 3.79 -6.01
CA VAL A 61 3.84 4.15 -7.32
C VAL A 61 3.83 2.93 -8.23
N LEU A 62 2.64 2.57 -8.74
CA LEU A 62 2.42 1.47 -9.67
C LEU A 62 2.17 2.03 -11.08
N ASN A 63 2.98 1.58 -12.04
CA ASN A 63 2.97 2.11 -13.40
C ASN A 63 2.69 1.03 -14.47
N ALA A 64 2.28 -0.16 -14.04
CA ALA A 64 1.98 -1.32 -14.88
C ALA A 64 3.19 -1.85 -15.67
N LYS A 65 4.42 -1.62 -15.20
CA LYS A 65 5.63 -2.14 -15.85
C LYS A 65 6.12 -3.46 -15.28
N GLN A 66 5.91 -3.71 -13.98
CA GLN A 66 6.42 -4.89 -13.29
C GLN A 66 5.30 -5.61 -12.54
N HIS A 67 4.46 -6.36 -13.26
CA HIS A 67 3.24 -6.94 -12.70
C HIS A 67 3.45 -7.79 -11.43
N PHE A 68 4.50 -8.63 -11.39
CA PHE A 68 4.78 -9.48 -10.22
C PHE A 68 5.13 -8.63 -8.99
N ARG A 69 6.08 -7.71 -9.13
CA ARG A 69 6.50 -6.82 -8.03
C ARG A 69 5.39 -5.87 -7.60
N GLU A 70 4.61 -5.36 -8.56
CA GLU A 70 3.46 -4.51 -8.26
C GLU A 70 2.38 -5.29 -7.51
N ALA A 71 2.18 -6.58 -7.82
CA ALA A 71 1.26 -7.42 -7.08
C ALA A 71 1.66 -7.54 -5.61
N GLU A 72 2.93 -7.77 -5.31
CA GLU A 72 3.44 -7.81 -3.93
C GLU A 72 3.15 -6.51 -3.18
N ILE A 73 3.31 -5.36 -3.84
CA ILE A 73 3.01 -4.05 -3.26
C ILE A 73 1.49 -3.89 -3.02
N VAL A 74 0.65 -4.31 -3.97
CA VAL A 74 -0.81 -4.19 -3.87
C VAL A 74 -1.37 -5.03 -2.73
N VAL A 75 -0.88 -6.27 -2.57
CA VAL A 75 -1.27 -7.16 -1.47
C VAL A 75 -1.03 -6.51 -0.11
N GLN A 76 0.04 -5.71 0.01
CA GLN A 76 0.41 -5.00 1.25
C GLN A 76 -0.20 -3.60 1.37
N ALA A 77 -0.99 -3.14 0.39
CA ALA A 77 -1.49 -1.76 0.36
C ALA A 77 -2.54 -1.44 1.43
N GLY A 78 -3.15 -2.46 2.05
CA GLY A 78 -4.16 -2.31 3.09
C GLY A 78 -3.61 -2.19 4.52
N ARG A 79 -2.29 -2.09 4.68
CA ARG A 79 -1.63 -1.88 5.98
C ARG A 79 -1.84 -0.47 6.53
N LEU A 80 -1.74 -0.32 7.85
CA LEU A 80 -1.89 0.98 8.51
C LEU A 80 -0.92 2.02 7.93
N GLY A 81 -1.45 3.18 7.56
CA GLY A 81 -0.70 4.29 6.97
C GLY A 81 -0.17 4.01 5.55
N GLY A 82 -0.53 2.90 4.91
CA GLY A 82 -0.10 2.60 3.55
C GLY A 82 -0.69 3.59 2.54
N VAL A 83 0.16 4.19 1.70
CA VAL A 83 -0.28 5.03 0.57
C VAL A 83 0.24 4.45 -0.74
N THR A 84 -0.68 4.14 -1.66
CA THR A 84 -0.35 3.54 -2.96
C THR A 84 -0.98 4.35 -4.08
N VAL A 85 -0.17 4.78 -5.04
CA VAL A 85 -0.60 5.51 -6.25
C VAL A 85 -0.59 4.53 -7.42
N ALA A 86 -1.76 4.26 -8.01
CA ALA A 86 -1.92 3.34 -9.11
C ALA A 86 -2.30 4.09 -10.40
N THR A 87 -1.55 3.84 -11.48
CA THR A 87 -1.87 4.39 -12.79
C THR A 87 -2.85 3.49 -13.53
N ASN A 88 -3.99 4.03 -13.95
CA ASN A 88 -5.07 3.30 -14.65
C ASN A 88 -5.55 2.06 -13.89
N MET A 89 -5.12 0.88 -14.34
CA MET A 89 -5.46 -0.43 -13.80
C MET A 89 -4.22 -1.18 -13.28
N ALA A 90 -3.15 -0.47 -12.92
CA ALA A 90 -2.00 -1.09 -12.27
C ALA A 90 -2.45 -1.79 -10.98
N GLY A 91 -2.03 -3.04 -10.79
CA GLY A 91 -2.50 -3.88 -9.68
C GLY A 91 -3.86 -4.57 -9.92
N ARG A 92 -4.43 -4.52 -11.13
CA ARG A 92 -5.67 -5.25 -11.43
C ARG A 92 -5.47 -6.76 -11.27
N GLY A 93 -6.44 -7.40 -10.63
CA GLY A 93 -6.46 -8.85 -10.41
C GLY A 93 -5.77 -9.30 -9.12
N VAL A 94 -5.36 -8.34 -8.28
CA VAL A 94 -4.76 -8.58 -6.97
C VAL A 94 -5.62 -7.92 -5.91
N ASP A 95 -6.02 -8.67 -4.90
CA ASP A 95 -6.83 -8.15 -3.80
C ASP A 95 -5.97 -7.37 -2.80
N ILE A 96 -6.52 -6.26 -2.30
CA ILE A 96 -5.92 -5.49 -1.22
C ILE A 96 -6.47 -6.03 0.09
N LEU A 97 -5.59 -6.70 0.87
CA LEU A 97 -5.93 -7.23 2.18
C LEU A 97 -5.76 -6.13 3.24
N LEU A 98 -6.81 -5.88 4.02
CA LEU A 98 -6.70 -4.99 5.18
C LEU A 98 -5.74 -5.63 6.20
N GLY A 99 -4.81 -4.84 6.72
CA GLY A 99 -3.71 -5.32 7.54
C GLY A 99 -2.55 -5.98 6.77
N GLY A 100 -2.68 -6.17 5.45
CA GLY A 100 -1.65 -6.77 4.60
C GLY A 100 -1.63 -8.30 4.58
N ASN A 101 -0.62 -8.89 3.95
CA ASN A 101 -0.43 -10.35 3.91
C ASN A 101 0.69 -10.78 4.88
N PRO A 102 0.36 -11.54 5.94
CA PRO A 102 1.32 -12.06 6.91
C PRO A 102 2.46 -12.88 6.29
N GLU A 103 2.15 -13.75 5.32
CA GLU A 103 3.14 -14.64 4.71
C GLU A 103 4.21 -13.84 3.95
N GLY A 104 3.76 -12.84 3.18
CA GLY A 104 4.67 -11.96 2.44
C GLY A 104 5.58 -11.16 3.38
N LEU A 105 5.04 -10.67 4.50
CA LEU A 105 5.81 -9.94 5.50
C LEU A 105 6.82 -10.84 6.22
N ALA A 106 6.40 -12.04 6.61
CA ALA A 106 7.27 -13.02 7.25
C ALA A 106 8.44 -13.41 6.33
N LEU A 107 8.16 -13.69 5.05
CA LEU A 107 9.20 -14.01 4.07
C LEU A 107 10.18 -12.85 3.87
N GLN A 108 9.68 -11.61 3.79
CA GLN A 108 10.52 -10.43 3.64
C GLN A 108 11.42 -10.21 4.88
N ASP A 109 10.86 -10.38 6.07
CA ASP A 109 11.59 -10.24 7.33
C ASP A 109 12.67 -11.32 7.50
N LEU A 110 12.34 -12.59 7.25
CA LEU A 110 13.30 -13.70 7.28
C LEU A 110 14.44 -13.49 6.27
N SER A 111 14.10 -13.06 5.05
CA SER A 111 15.09 -12.74 4.02
C SER A 111 16.02 -11.59 4.46
N SER A 112 15.49 -10.58 5.13
CA SER A 112 16.29 -9.46 5.66
C SER A 112 17.25 -9.88 6.78
N ARG A 113 16.89 -10.93 7.53
CA ARG A 113 17.73 -11.58 8.55
C ARG A 113 18.71 -12.61 7.97
N GLY A 114 18.63 -12.90 6.67
CA GLY A 114 19.45 -13.92 6.00
C GLY A 114 19.05 -15.35 6.34
N ILE A 115 17.80 -15.57 6.77
CA ILE A 115 17.27 -16.88 7.16
C ILE A 115 16.55 -17.49 5.94
N ASP A 116 16.98 -18.68 5.52
CA ASP A 116 16.31 -19.42 4.43
C ASP A 116 15.07 -20.16 4.99
N PRO A 117 13.84 -19.79 4.56
CA PRO A 117 12.62 -20.45 5.00
C PRO A 117 12.47 -21.88 4.47
N SER A 118 13.27 -22.28 3.48
CA SER A 118 13.24 -23.63 2.88
C SER A 118 14.03 -24.65 3.68
N ASP A 119 14.92 -24.19 4.58
CA ASP A 119 15.72 -25.05 5.44
C ASP A 119 14.89 -25.55 6.63
N PRO A 120 14.71 -26.88 6.80
CA PRO A 120 14.00 -27.44 7.95
C PRO A 120 14.56 -27.00 9.30
N ALA A 121 15.85 -26.65 9.40
CA ALA A 121 16.43 -26.15 10.64
C ALA A 121 15.83 -24.81 11.10
N ASN A 122 15.30 -24.02 10.16
CA ASN A 122 14.72 -22.70 10.42
C ASN A 122 13.19 -22.76 10.63
N GLU A 123 12.55 -23.92 10.44
CA GLU A 123 11.11 -24.13 10.61
C GLU A 123 10.53 -23.50 11.89
N PRO A 124 11.11 -23.67 13.10
CA PRO A 124 10.55 -23.03 14.30
C PRO A 124 10.55 -21.50 14.23
N VAL A 125 11.60 -20.90 13.66
CA VAL A 125 11.71 -19.44 13.52
C VAL A 125 10.72 -18.93 12.46
N VAL A 126 10.52 -19.69 11.38
CA VAL A 126 9.54 -19.36 10.33
C VAL A 126 8.13 -19.34 10.93
N LEU A 127 7.76 -20.36 11.69
CA LEU A 127 6.43 -20.46 12.33
C LEU A 127 6.20 -19.35 13.34
N GLU A 128 7.20 -19.02 14.16
CA GLU A 128 7.13 -17.92 15.13
C GLU A 128 6.93 -16.57 14.42
N THR A 129 7.72 -16.30 13.39
CA THR A 129 7.65 -15.05 12.61
C THR A 129 6.30 -14.92 11.90
N LEU A 130 5.80 -16.02 11.32
CA LEU A 130 4.48 -16.05 10.68
C LEU A 130 3.37 -15.75 11.69
N ALA A 131 3.39 -16.38 12.86
CA ALA A 131 2.40 -16.16 13.91
C ALA A 131 2.39 -14.70 14.39
N GLN A 132 3.57 -14.09 14.53
CA GLN A 132 3.70 -12.67 14.88
C GLN A 132 3.03 -11.77 13.84
N PHE A 133 3.32 -11.96 12.55
CA PHE A 133 2.72 -11.14 11.49
C PHE A 133 1.24 -11.43 11.30
N GLN A 134 0.77 -12.66 11.54
CA GLN A 134 -0.66 -12.97 11.52
C GLN A 134 -1.41 -12.16 12.57
N GLN A 135 -0.90 -12.13 13.80
CA GLN A 135 -1.49 -11.33 14.87
C GLN A 135 -1.44 -9.83 14.55
N GLN A 136 -0.32 -9.34 14.01
CA GLN A 136 -0.19 -7.94 13.62
C GLN A 136 -1.19 -7.55 12.52
N CYS A 137 -1.25 -8.30 11.41
CA CYS A 137 -2.16 -8.01 10.31
C CYS A 137 -3.63 -8.08 10.74
N GLN A 138 -3.98 -8.97 11.66
CA GLN A 138 -5.32 -9.03 12.22
C GLN A 138 -5.67 -7.75 12.98
N VAL A 139 -4.79 -7.28 13.85
CA VAL A 139 -4.99 -6.03 14.61
C VAL A 139 -5.00 -4.80 13.70
N GLU A 140 -4.18 -4.78 12.64
CA GLU A 140 -4.16 -3.69 11.66
C GLU A 140 -5.40 -3.68 10.74
N GLY A 141 -6.05 -4.83 10.55
CA GLY A 141 -7.18 -5.01 9.64
C GLY A 141 -8.56 -4.81 10.26
N ASP A 142 -8.68 -4.94 11.58
CA ASP A 142 -9.91 -4.74 12.37
C ASP A 142 -10.23 -3.25 12.64
#